data_AF-A0A962I566-F1
#
_entry.id   AF-A0A962I566-F1
#
_cell.length_a   1.000
_cell.length_b   1.000
_cell.length_c   1.000
_cell.angle_alpha   90.00
_cell.angle_beta   90.00
_cell.angle_gamma   90.00
#
_symmetry.space_group_name_H-M   'P 1'
#
loop_
_entity.id
_entity.type
_entity.pdbx_description
1 polymer ?
#
loop_
_entity_poly.entity_id
_entity_poly.type
_entity_poly.pdbx_seq_one_letter_code
_entity_poly.pdbx_strand_id
1 'polypeptide(L)'
;MPAWADPIMDYQDGVKAAERGDWATVERIMTQVLREMPTPTHRTRAYGVVFIPYVPHYYLGQALMNKGDCRGAMAAFDNAGNRQALSRLRDLATEQTRFEQRCQQLLAQADPPKQPDPIPTPPPPPPEPKPDPKPDPKPPEPKPPVSNVPAAALAATRKKLNDGQQSVTQIERLLAASPLRGTGDARALGNDLSRQKQILDGEQRKLANVANANELKAIDTAADAAVRALSTLSGRVDAAREGLVQAEQQRQLETLRARAQQAASDSEPRLAEARQAQVAESTISALVTARGELQQSGNADRAAIERALDRHTQALKQLDQAIAAAPKPAPAELRRYLELFLAADYRQVANWANPAQLPETRDRAQGLLLRAAARYRLYVRGGESDARLLAQVDMDLREAKRLDRQLQPLDALYSPRLQARFKDI
;
A
#
# COMPACT_ATOMS: atom_id res chain seq x y z
N MET A 1 33.98 -3.17 19.79
CA MET A 1 32.60 -3.37 20.29
C MET A 1 31.72 -3.61 19.08
N PRO A 2 31.01 -4.75 18.97
CA PRO A 2 30.05 -4.92 17.88
C PRO A 2 28.97 -3.84 18.00
N ALA A 3 28.59 -3.22 16.89
CA ALA A 3 27.47 -2.28 16.85
C ALA A 3 26.20 -3.07 17.22
N TRP A 4 25.57 -2.73 18.35
CA TRP A 4 24.31 -3.34 18.74
C TRP A 4 23.26 -2.83 17.75
N ALA A 5 22.78 -3.70 16.87
CA ALA A 5 21.66 -3.38 15.99
C ALA A 5 20.42 -3.12 16.86
N ASP A 6 19.64 -2.10 16.51
CA ASP A 6 18.39 -1.81 17.19
C ASP A 6 17.36 -2.89 16.79
N PRO A 7 16.83 -3.71 17.72
CA PRO A 7 15.88 -4.77 17.39
C PRO A 7 14.61 -4.25 16.70
N ILE A 8 14.28 -2.96 16.86
CA ILE A 8 13.16 -2.36 16.14
C ILE A 8 13.47 -2.13 14.66
N MET A 9 14.71 -1.75 14.34
CA MET A 9 15.14 -1.61 12.94
C MET A 9 15.14 -2.98 12.25
N ASP A 10 15.66 -4.00 12.92
CA ASP A 10 15.62 -5.38 12.42
C ASP A 10 14.17 -5.84 12.20
N TYR A 11 13.27 -5.56 13.16
CA TYR A 11 11.84 -5.84 12.99
C TYR A 11 11.26 -5.18 11.72
N GLN A 12 11.52 -3.90 11.51
CA GLN A 12 11.05 -3.18 10.31
C GLN A 12 11.60 -3.77 9.02
N ASP A 13 12.86 -4.18 9.00
CA ASP A 13 13.47 -4.83 7.83
C ASP A 13 12.88 -6.22 7.58
N GLY A 14 12.51 -6.93 8.65
CA GLY A 14 11.70 -8.15 8.58
C GLY A 14 10.31 -7.90 7.99
N VAL A 15 9.63 -6.81 8.35
CA VAL A 15 8.34 -6.43 7.76
C VAL A 15 8.49 -6.12 6.26
N LYS A 16 9.50 -5.34 5.86
CA LYS A 16 9.81 -5.07 4.44
C LYS A 16 10.18 -6.35 3.68
N ALA A 17 10.83 -7.32 4.33
CA ALA A 17 11.09 -8.62 3.73
C ALA A 17 9.79 -9.40 3.49
N ALA A 18 8.82 -9.33 4.41
CA ALA A 18 7.51 -9.94 4.25
C ALA A 18 6.72 -9.31 3.10
N GLU A 19 6.75 -7.98 2.96
CA GLU A 19 6.14 -7.25 1.84
C GLU A 19 6.71 -7.66 0.48
N ARG A 20 8.00 -8.01 0.43
CA ARG A 20 8.69 -8.53 -0.77
C ARG A 20 8.51 -10.03 -0.99
N GLY A 21 7.89 -10.75 -0.05
CA GLY A 21 7.73 -12.19 -0.09
C GLY A 21 9.02 -12.99 0.15
N ASP A 22 10.04 -12.38 0.77
CA ASP A 22 11.29 -13.07 1.14
C ASP A 22 11.14 -13.77 2.50
N TRP A 23 10.41 -14.87 2.50
CA TRP A 23 10.00 -15.59 3.72
C TRP A 23 11.18 -16.18 4.50
N ALA A 24 12.29 -16.53 3.84
CA ALA A 24 13.49 -17.03 4.51
C ALA A 24 14.15 -15.91 5.34
N THR A 25 14.22 -14.71 4.78
CA THR A 25 14.72 -13.53 5.51
C THR A 25 13.79 -13.15 6.67
N VAL A 26 12.46 -13.17 6.46
CA VAL A 26 11.48 -12.88 7.52
C VAL A 26 11.66 -13.83 8.71
N GLU A 27 11.70 -15.14 8.48
CA GLU A 27 11.87 -16.13 9.55
C GLU A 27 13.17 -15.92 10.33
N ARG A 28 14.29 -15.71 9.63
CA ARG A 28 15.59 -15.45 10.26
C ARG A 28 15.53 -14.20 11.14
N ILE A 29 15.04 -13.08 10.60
CA ILE A 29 14.99 -11.80 11.29
C ILE A 29 14.00 -11.86 12.46
N MET A 30 12.78 -12.36 12.26
CA MET A 30 11.77 -12.41 13.32
C MET A 30 12.19 -13.34 14.46
N THR A 31 12.88 -14.44 14.15
CA THR A 31 13.46 -15.32 15.18
C THR A 31 14.55 -14.61 15.98
N GLN A 32 15.41 -13.82 15.34
CA GLN A 32 16.44 -13.04 16.02
C GLN A 32 15.82 -11.95 16.91
N VAL A 33 14.91 -11.17 16.34
CA VAL A 33 14.17 -10.10 17.03
C VAL A 33 13.42 -10.65 18.26
N LEU A 34 12.83 -11.84 18.18
CA LEU A 34 12.18 -12.49 19.32
C LEU A 34 13.15 -12.94 20.43
N ARG A 35 14.43 -13.16 20.14
CA ARG A 35 15.44 -13.44 21.18
C ARG A 35 15.80 -12.19 21.97
N GLU A 36 15.78 -11.04 21.31
CA GLU A 36 16.15 -9.75 21.90
C GLU A 36 14.96 -9.07 22.58
N MET A 37 13.78 -9.13 21.94
CA MET A 37 12.54 -8.51 22.43
C MET A 37 11.34 -9.48 22.30
N PRO A 38 11.17 -10.41 23.26
CA PRO A 38 10.24 -11.54 23.13
C PRO A 38 8.76 -11.18 23.26
N THR A 39 8.41 -9.99 23.74
CA THR A 39 7.03 -9.64 24.09
C THR A 39 6.38 -8.78 23.00
N PRO A 40 5.39 -9.30 22.23
CA PRO A 40 4.62 -8.50 21.29
C PRO A 40 3.86 -7.37 21.99
N THR A 41 3.73 -6.23 21.30
CA THR A 41 2.90 -5.12 21.76
C THR A 41 2.18 -4.50 20.58
N HIS A 42 0.92 -4.11 20.78
CA HIS A 42 0.14 -3.37 19.76
C HIS A 42 0.77 -2.01 19.41
N ARG A 43 1.68 -1.51 20.24
CA ARG A 43 2.35 -0.23 20.05
C ARG A 43 3.74 -0.25 20.72
N THR A 44 4.79 -0.17 19.90
CA THR A 44 6.17 0.06 20.34
C THR A 44 6.72 1.33 19.71
N ARG A 45 7.69 1.96 20.36
CA ARG A 45 8.34 3.18 19.85
C ARG A 45 9.44 2.77 18.88
N ALA A 46 9.36 3.23 17.62
CA ALA A 46 10.37 2.92 16.62
C ALA A 46 11.49 3.97 16.60
N TYR A 47 11.14 5.22 16.29
CA TYR A 47 12.08 6.34 16.31
C TYR A 47 11.35 7.63 16.66
N GLY A 48 11.95 8.49 17.48
CA GLY A 48 11.37 9.78 17.84
C GLY A 48 9.98 9.63 18.46
N VAL A 49 8.95 10.18 17.82
CA VAL A 49 7.54 10.08 18.28
C VAL A 49 6.72 9.07 17.49
N VAL A 50 7.33 8.31 16.58
CA VAL A 50 6.66 7.32 15.74
C VAL A 50 6.48 6.02 16.51
N PHE A 51 5.25 5.55 16.59
CA PHE A 51 4.90 4.26 17.16
C PHE A 51 4.42 3.31 16.07
N ILE A 52 4.87 2.07 16.12
CA ILE A 52 4.47 1.00 15.20
C ILE A 52 3.91 -0.18 15.98
N PRO A 53 3.01 -0.98 15.40
CA PRO A 53 2.66 -2.27 15.98
C PRO A 53 3.87 -3.20 15.98
N TYR A 54 4.10 -3.93 17.06
CA TYR A 54 5.17 -4.91 17.19
C TYR A 54 4.57 -6.30 17.38
N VAL A 55 4.41 -7.01 16.26
CA VAL A 55 3.78 -8.34 16.19
C VAL A 55 4.71 -9.35 15.48
N PRO A 56 5.92 -9.61 16.01
CA PRO A 56 6.90 -10.48 15.34
C PRO A 56 6.41 -11.92 15.16
N HIS A 57 5.62 -12.45 16.10
CA HIS A 57 5.02 -13.78 16.00
C HIS A 57 4.04 -13.93 14.83
N TYR A 58 3.28 -12.87 14.50
CA TYR A 58 2.43 -12.84 13.32
C TYR A 58 3.24 -13.01 12.03
N TYR A 59 4.29 -12.21 11.85
CA TYR A 59 5.14 -12.28 10.66
C TYR A 59 5.96 -13.57 10.60
N LEU A 60 6.40 -14.10 11.74
CA LEU A 60 7.03 -15.42 11.81
C LEU A 60 6.07 -16.53 11.37
N GLY A 61 4.83 -16.53 11.88
CA GLY A 61 3.82 -17.51 11.48
C GLY A 61 3.48 -17.42 9.99
N GLN A 62 3.38 -16.20 9.46
CA GLN A 62 3.18 -15.96 8.02
C GLN A 62 4.34 -16.54 7.19
N ALA A 63 5.59 -16.32 7.61
CA ALA A 63 6.77 -16.85 6.93
C ALA A 63 6.80 -18.38 6.95
N LEU A 64 6.56 -19.00 8.12
CA LEU A 64 6.54 -20.46 8.28
C LEU A 64 5.45 -21.11 7.41
N MET A 65 4.26 -20.53 7.37
CA MET A 65 3.17 -21.02 6.50
C MET A 65 3.58 -20.95 5.02
N ASN A 66 4.16 -19.84 4.56
CA ASN A 66 4.57 -19.70 3.16
C ASN A 66 5.71 -20.65 2.77
N LYS A 67 6.50 -21.12 3.74
CA LYS A 67 7.50 -22.18 3.59
C LYS A 67 6.92 -23.59 3.68
N GLY A 68 5.63 -23.74 3.99
CA GLY A 68 4.94 -25.03 4.13
C GLY A 68 4.98 -25.63 5.54
N ASP A 69 5.61 -24.97 6.51
CA ASP A 69 5.62 -25.41 7.91
C ASP A 69 4.34 -24.92 8.64
N CYS A 70 3.23 -25.59 8.36
CA CYS A 70 1.94 -25.27 8.99
C CYS A 70 1.95 -25.49 10.50
N ARG A 71 2.78 -26.43 11.00
CA ARG A 71 2.84 -26.73 12.44
C ARG A 71 3.57 -25.63 13.19
N GLY A 72 4.72 -25.19 12.68
CA GLY A 72 5.45 -24.05 13.20
C GLY A 72 4.65 -22.75 13.11
N ALA A 73 3.93 -22.55 12.00
CA ALA A 73 3.06 -21.38 11.82
C ALA A 73 1.97 -21.31 12.91
N MET A 74 1.26 -22.41 13.15
CA MET A 74 0.24 -22.49 14.21
C MET A 74 0.83 -22.19 15.58
N ALA A 75 2.03 -22.72 15.90
CA ALA A 75 2.69 -22.43 17.17
C ALA A 75 3.07 -20.95 17.33
N ALA A 76 3.51 -20.29 16.26
CA ALA A 76 3.81 -18.86 16.28
C ALA A 76 2.53 -18.02 16.47
N PHE A 77 1.44 -18.37 15.77
CA PHE A 77 0.16 -17.66 15.88
C PHE A 77 -0.51 -17.83 17.24
N ASP A 78 -0.38 -19.01 17.87
CA ASP A 78 -0.98 -19.35 19.17
C ASP A 78 -0.30 -18.67 20.37
N ASN A 79 0.80 -17.94 20.16
CA ASN A 79 1.46 -17.18 21.21
C ASN A 79 0.48 -16.19 21.89
N ALA A 80 0.36 -16.27 23.22
CA ALA A 80 -0.61 -15.47 23.98
C ALA A 80 -0.37 -13.95 23.83
N GLY A 81 0.91 -13.52 23.84
CA GLY A 81 1.27 -12.11 23.64
C GLY A 81 0.90 -11.62 22.25
N ASN A 82 1.08 -12.46 21.23
CA ASN A 82 0.66 -12.16 19.86
C ASN A 82 -0.86 -11.94 19.77
N ARG A 83 -1.66 -12.86 20.34
CA ARG A 83 -3.12 -12.72 20.37
C ARG A 83 -3.58 -11.44 21.07
N GLN A 84 -2.95 -11.10 22.19
CA GLN A 84 -3.25 -9.86 22.91
C GLN A 84 -2.92 -8.63 22.06
N ALA A 85 -1.75 -8.58 21.41
CA ALA A 85 -1.37 -7.47 20.55
C ALA A 85 -2.32 -7.32 19.35
N LEU A 86 -2.70 -8.42 18.71
CA LEU A 86 -3.59 -8.43 17.54
C LEU A 86 -5.05 -8.10 17.87
N SER A 87 -5.51 -8.31 19.11
CA SER A 87 -6.87 -7.93 19.52
C SER A 87 -7.19 -6.44 19.30
N ARG A 88 -6.15 -5.60 19.23
CA ARG A 88 -6.25 -4.16 18.96
C ARG A 88 -6.02 -3.80 17.48
N LEU A 89 -5.66 -4.77 16.64
CA LEU A 89 -5.31 -4.63 15.22
C LEU A 89 -6.23 -5.54 14.38
N ARG A 90 -7.49 -5.14 14.20
CA ARG A 90 -8.57 -5.98 13.64
C ARG A 90 -8.24 -6.56 12.26
N ASP A 91 -7.57 -5.80 11.41
CA ASP A 91 -7.24 -6.23 10.06
C ASP A 91 -6.24 -7.39 10.08
N LEU A 92 -5.16 -7.25 10.85
CA LEU A 92 -4.16 -8.31 11.03
C LEU A 92 -4.74 -9.55 11.73
N ALA A 93 -5.66 -9.38 12.69
CA ALA A 93 -6.35 -10.50 13.32
C ALA A 93 -7.23 -11.29 12.32
N THR A 94 -7.87 -10.58 11.39
CA THR A 94 -8.69 -11.20 10.33
C THR A 94 -7.81 -11.97 9.36
N GLU A 95 -6.66 -11.41 8.97
CA GLU A 95 -5.67 -12.09 8.14
C GLU A 95 -5.09 -13.33 8.83
N GLN A 96 -4.73 -13.24 10.11
CA GLN A 96 -4.22 -14.37 10.88
C GLN A 96 -5.22 -15.54 10.88
N THR A 97 -6.51 -15.25 11.12
CA THR A 97 -7.56 -16.28 11.10
C THR A 97 -7.61 -17.02 9.75
N ARG A 98 -7.43 -16.31 8.63
CA ARG A 98 -7.40 -16.93 7.29
C ARG A 98 -6.17 -17.83 7.11
N PHE A 99 -5.02 -17.43 7.66
CA PHE A 99 -3.81 -18.26 7.63
C PHE A 99 -3.93 -19.52 8.48
N GLU A 100 -4.49 -19.40 9.69
CA GLU A 100 -4.76 -20.54 10.57
C GLU A 100 -5.72 -21.54 9.90
N GLN A 101 -6.83 -21.08 9.32
CA GLN A 101 -7.77 -21.93 8.59
C GLN A 101 -7.11 -22.67 7.43
N ARG A 102 -6.26 -21.99 6.65
CA ARG A 102 -5.51 -22.62 5.56
C ARG A 102 -4.54 -23.68 6.08
N CYS A 103 -3.82 -23.41 7.16
CA CYS A 103 -2.92 -24.39 7.80
C CYS A 103 -3.70 -25.61 8.31
N GLN A 104 -4.85 -25.39 8.96
CA GLN A 104 -5.71 -26.48 9.44
C GLN A 104 -6.21 -27.37 8.30
N GLN A 105 -6.63 -26.79 7.17
CA GLN A 105 -7.03 -27.56 6.00
C GLN A 105 -5.88 -28.39 5.41
N LEU A 106 -4.67 -27.85 5.37
CA LEU A 106 -3.49 -28.55 4.87
C LEU A 106 -3.07 -29.70 5.80
N LEU A 107 -3.11 -29.47 7.11
CA LEU A 107 -2.81 -30.50 8.11
C LEU A 107 -3.86 -31.62 8.07
N ALA A 108 -5.14 -31.30 7.95
CA ALA A 108 -6.22 -32.28 7.84
C ALA A 108 -6.12 -33.14 6.56
N GLN A 109 -5.54 -32.59 5.48
CA GLN A 109 -5.28 -33.35 4.25
C GLN A 109 -4.03 -34.25 4.35
N ALA A 110 -3.07 -33.89 5.21
CA ALA A 110 -1.86 -34.66 5.43
C ALA A 110 -2.08 -35.89 6.32
N ASP A 111 -3.10 -35.87 7.18
CA ASP A 111 -3.54 -36.99 8.02
C ASP A 111 -4.87 -37.56 7.52
N PRO A 112 -4.90 -38.44 6.49
CA PRO A 112 -6.10 -39.17 6.15
C PRO A 112 -6.52 -40.06 7.33
N PRO A 113 -7.83 -40.25 7.59
CA PRO A 113 -8.28 -41.17 8.63
C PRO A 113 -7.70 -42.55 8.36
N LYS A 114 -6.99 -43.12 9.34
CA LYS A 114 -6.69 -44.56 9.35
C LYS A 114 -8.00 -45.28 9.08
N GLN A 115 -8.07 -46.00 7.95
CA GLN A 115 -9.16 -46.94 7.72
C GLN A 115 -9.26 -47.84 8.96
N PRO A 116 -10.46 -48.05 9.52
CA PRO A 116 -10.64 -49.06 10.55
C PRO A 116 -10.08 -50.38 10.02
N ASP A 117 -9.27 -51.05 10.84
CA ASP A 117 -8.69 -52.34 10.49
C ASP A 117 -9.80 -53.25 9.94
N PRO A 118 -9.56 -53.97 8.82
CA PRO A 118 -10.51 -54.94 8.32
C PRO A 118 -10.89 -55.89 9.45
N ILE A 119 -12.19 -56.01 9.72
CA ILE A 119 -12.73 -57.04 10.60
C ILE A 119 -12.08 -58.37 10.20
N PRO A 120 -11.47 -59.13 11.13
CA PRO A 120 -10.87 -60.41 10.79
C PRO A 120 -11.97 -61.33 10.24
N THR A 121 -11.89 -61.61 8.94
CA THR A 121 -12.69 -62.66 8.31
C THR A 121 -12.40 -63.99 9.02
N PRO A 122 -13.44 -64.78 9.33
CA PRO A 122 -13.26 -66.08 9.97
C PRO A 122 -12.36 -66.99 9.12
N PRO A 123 -11.57 -67.86 9.76
CA PRO A 123 -10.62 -68.72 9.06
C PRO A 123 -11.34 -69.62 8.05
N PRO A 124 -10.82 -69.74 6.81
CA PRO A 124 -11.39 -70.65 5.82
C PRO A 124 -11.22 -72.11 6.29
N PRO A 125 -12.17 -73.00 5.96
CA PRO A 125 -12.08 -74.42 6.29
C PRO A 125 -10.86 -75.11 5.63
N PRO A 126 -10.42 -76.25 6.19
CA PRO A 126 -9.19 -76.92 5.76
C PRO A 126 -9.24 -77.31 4.27
N PRO A 127 -8.16 -77.10 3.52
CA PRO A 127 -8.08 -77.52 2.13
C PRO A 127 -8.01 -79.05 2.02
N GLU A 128 -8.84 -79.61 1.14
CA GLU A 128 -8.76 -81.01 0.70
C GLU A 128 -7.41 -81.32 0.02
N PRO A 129 -6.93 -82.58 0.08
CA PRO A 129 -5.67 -82.99 -0.52
C PRO A 129 -5.74 -82.92 -2.05
N LYS A 130 -4.86 -82.13 -2.67
CA LYS A 130 -4.69 -82.11 -4.13
C LYS A 130 -3.89 -83.35 -4.59
N PRO A 131 -4.27 -83.99 -5.72
CA PRO A 131 -3.54 -85.11 -6.31
C PRO A 131 -2.20 -84.70 -6.94
N ASP A 132 -1.35 -85.71 -7.14
CA ASP A 132 0.03 -85.65 -7.64
C ASP A 132 0.27 -84.85 -8.94
N PRO A 133 1.52 -84.38 -9.16
CA PRO A 133 1.91 -83.57 -10.30
C PRO A 133 1.89 -84.37 -11.61
N LYS A 134 1.21 -83.85 -12.64
CA LYS A 134 1.39 -84.32 -14.02
C LYS A 134 2.62 -83.64 -14.67
N PRO A 135 3.34 -84.35 -15.55
CA PRO A 135 4.56 -83.84 -16.20
C PRO A 135 4.31 -82.66 -17.15
N ASP A 136 5.32 -81.80 -17.25
CA ASP A 136 5.39 -80.53 -17.98
C ASP A 136 4.87 -80.56 -19.43
N PRO A 137 4.07 -79.55 -19.84
CA PRO A 137 3.92 -79.20 -21.24
C PRO A 137 5.15 -78.44 -21.74
N LYS A 138 5.73 -78.98 -22.80
CA LYS A 138 6.83 -78.47 -23.63
C LYS A 138 6.72 -76.94 -23.89
N PRO A 139 7.84 -76.19 -23.86
CA PRO A 139 7.87 -74.77 -24.19
C PRO A 139 7.29 -74.50 -25.59
N PRO A 140 6.35 -73.55 -25.75
CA PRO A 140 5.89 -73.16 -27.07
C PRO A 140 7.03 -72.48 -27.82
N GLU A 141 7.28 -72.96 -29.03
CA GLU A 141 8.26 -72.39 -29.96
C GLU A 141 7.98 -70.90 -30.22
N PRO A 142 9.03 -70.06 -30.32
CA PRO A 142 8.90 -68.65 -30.63
C PRO A 142 8.36 -68.49 -32.06
N LYS A 143 7.09 -68.08 -32.16
CA LYS A 143 6.52 -67.63 -33.43
C LYS A 143 7.26 -66.38 -33.91
N PRO A 144 7.61 -66.29 -35.21
CA PRO A 144 8.28 -65.11 -35.75
C PRO A 144 7.40 -63.86 -35.56
N PRO A 145 7.97 -62.71 -35.17
CA PRO A 145 7.24 -61.46 -35.02
C PRO A 145 6.82 -60.97 -36.41
N VAL A 146 5.58 -61.23 -36.80
CA VAL A 146 5.00 -60.60 -37.99
C VAL A 146 4.55 -59.19 -37.58
N SER A 147 5.49 -58.25 -37.68
CA SER A 147 5.26 -56.83 -37.45
C SER A 147 4.35 -56.26 -38.54
N ASN A 148 3.03 -56.34 -38.31
CA ASN A 148 2.00 -55.79 -39.20
C ASN A 148 1.54 -54.39 -38.75
N VAL A 149 2.41 -53.58 -38.14
CA VAL A 149 2.05 -52.20 -37.78
C VAL A 149 2.19 -51.30 -39.01
N PRO A 150 1.11 -50.63 -39.48
CA PRO A 150 1.20 -49.74 -40.64
C PRO A 150 2.12 -48.55 -40.33
N ALA A 151 3.17 -48.35 -41.15
CA ALA A 151 4.13 -47.25 -40.96
C ALA A 151 3.47 -45.86 -40.91
N ALA A 152 2.40 -45.66 -41.67
CA ALA A 152 1.63 -44.42 -41.67
C ALA A 152 0.94 -44.15 -40.32
N ALA A 153 0.38 -45.18 -39.68
CA ALA A 153 -0.26 -45.04 -38.37
C ALA A 153 0.77 -44.70 -37.28
N LEU A 154 1.94 -45.34 -37.34
CA LEU A 154 3.05 -45.06 -36.42
C LEU A 154 3.58 -43.62 -36.57
N ALA A 155 3.71 -43.14 -37.82
CA ALA A 155 4.10 -41.76 -38.11
C ALA A 155 3.05 -40.75 -37.59
N ALA A 156 1.76 -41.03 -37.75
CA ALA A 156 0.68 -40.18 -37.26
C ALA A 156 0.68 -40.06 -35.73
N THR A 157 0.78 -41.18 -35.00
CA THR A 157 0.86 -41.17 -33.53
C THR A 157 2.13 -40.47 -33.04
N ARG A 158 3.27 -40.66 -33.71
CA ARG A 158 4.52 -39.93 -33.38
C ARG A 158 4.33 -38.41 -33.55
N LYS A 159 3.68 -37.97 -34.62
CA LYS A 159 3.39 -36.54 -34.83
C LYS A 159 2.52 -35.99 -33.70
N LYS A 160 1.45 -36.68 -33.30
CA LYS A 160 0.57 -36.26 -32.19
C LYS A 160 1.35 -36.07 -30.87
N LEU A 161 2.24 -37.01 -30.53
CA LEU A 161 3.07 -36.90 -29.32
C LEU A 161 3.99 -35.68 -29.37
N ASN A 162 4.63 -35.42 -30.52
CA ASN A 162 5.46 -34.24 -30.73
C ASN A 162 4.65 -32.93 -30.61
N ASP A 163 3.45 -32.89 -31.20
CA ASP A 163 2.54 -31.74 -31.10
C ASP A 163 2.13 -31.49 -29.62
N GLY A 164 1.90 -32.58 -28.87
CA GLY A 164 1.66 -32.52 -27.42
C GLY A 164 2.85 -31.94 -26.65
N GLN A 165 4.08 -32.33 -26.98
CA GLN A 165 5.29 -31.79 -26.34
C GLN A 165 5.54 -30.31 -26.65
N GLN A 166 5.24 -29.87 -27.87
CA GLN A 166 5.25 -28.45 -28.22
C GLN A 166 4.25 -27.67 -27.37
N SER A 167 3.05 -28.22 -27.18
CA SER A 167 2.01 -27.64 -26.30
C SER A 167 2.48 -27.55 -24.85
N VAL A 168 3.18 -28.58 -24.34
CA VAL A 168 3.79 -28.54 -23.00
C VAL A 168 4.76 -27.37 -22.88
N THR A 169 5.68 -27.21 -23.83
CA THR A 169 6.67 -26.12 -23.81
C THR A 169 5.99 -24.74 -23.87
N GLN A 170 4.93 -24.61 -24.66
CA GLN A 170 4.15 -23.37 -24.74
C GLN A 170 3.51 -23.04 -23.40
N ILE A 171 2.85 -24.01 -22.75
CA ILE A 171 2.21 -23.81 -21.45
C ILE A 171 3.27 -23.51 -20.37
N GLU A 172 4.42 -24.19 -20.37
CA GLU A 172 5.54 -23.90 -19.47
C GLU A 172 5.98 -22.44 -19.58
N ARG A 173 6.11 -21.90 -20.80
CA ARG A 173 6.43 -20.49 -21.03
C ARG A 173 5.35 -19.55 -20.50
N LEU A 174 4.08 -19.87 -20.69
CA LEU A 174 2.95 -19.06 -20.21
C LEU A 174 2.90 -19.03 -18.68
N LEU A 175 3.08 -20.18 -18.02
CA LEU A 175 3.13 -20.28 -16.57
C LEU A 175 4.36 -19.56 -15.98
N ALA A 176 5.46 -19.54 -16.72
CA ALA A 176 6.66 -18.81 -16.34
C ALA A 176 6.58 -17.31 -16.64
N ALA A 177 5.57 -16.81 -17.36
CA ALA A 177 5.42 -15.40 -17.69
C ALA A 177 4.58 -14.65 -16.64
N SER A 178 4.78 -13.34 -16.54
CA SER A 178 3.87 -12.46 -15.78
C SER A 178 2.51 -12.36 -16.51
N PRO A 179 1.38 -12.21 -15.79
CA PRO A 179 1.23 -12.07 -14.33
C PRO A 179 1.18 -13.40 -13.53
N LEU A 180 1.28 -14.56 -14.18
CA LEU A 180 1.08 -15.86 -13.52
C LEU A 180 2.28 -16.32 -12.68
N ARG A 181 3.50 -15.88 -13.02
CA ARG A 181 4.72 -16.32 -12.33
C ARG A 181 4.59 -16.17 -10.81
N GLY A 182 4.74 -17.28 -10.10
CA GLY A 182 4.79 -17.32 -8.63
C GLY A 182 3.42 -17.38 -7.94
N THR A 183 2.31 -17.29 -8.67
CA THR A 183 0.96 -17.39 -8.09
C THR A 183 0.60 -18.82 -7.67
N GLY A 184 -0.39 -18.96 -6.80
CA GLY A 184 -0.93 -20.27 -6.41
C GLY A 184 -1.52 -21.04 -7.60
N ASP A 185 -2.22 -20.33 -8.49
CA ASP A 185 -2.80 -20.91 -9.71
C ASP A 185 -1.73 -21.45 -10.65
N ALA A 186 -0.62 -20.74 -10.83
CA ALA A 186 0.48 -21.21 -11.65
C ALA A 186 1.12 -22.50 -11.12
N ARG A 187 1.19 -22.68 -9.79
CA ARG A 187 1.67 -23.94 -9.18
C ARG A 187 0.70 -25.08 -9.41
N ALA A 188 -0.60 -24.85 -9.20
CA ALA A 188 -1.63 -25.86 -9.44
C ALA A 188 -1.65 -26.31 -10.90
N LEU A 189 -1.63 -25.35 -11.84
CA LEU A 189 -1.57 -25.60 -13.28
C LEU A 189 -0.24 -26.27 -13.70
N GLY A 190 0.87 -25.92 -13.05
CA GLY A 190 2.18 -26.56 -13.26
C GLY A 190 2.20 -28.03 -12.84
N ASN A 191 1.49 -28.39 -11.76
CA ASN A 191 1.33 -29.79 -11.35
C ASN A 191 0.49 -30.58 -12.35
N ASP A 192 -0.60 -29.99 -12.87
CA ASP A 192 -1.41 -30.58 -13.94
C ASP A 192 -0.57 -30.80 -15.22
N LEU A 193 0.22 -29.81 -15.60
CA LEU A 193 1.13 -29.87 -16.74
C LEU A 193 2.16 -30.99 -16.58
N SER A 194 2.77 -31.10 -15.40
CA SER A 194 3.76 -32.12 -15.09
C SER A 194 3.19 -33.53 -15.22
N ARG A 195 1.93 -33.73 -14.81
CA ARG A 195 1.22 -35.01 -15.00
C ARG A 195 1.02 -35.34 -16.49
N GLN A 196 0.58 -34.38 -17.30
CA GLN A 196 0.42 -34.58 -18.74
C GLN A 196 1.74 -34.85 -19.45
N LYS A 197 2.82 -34.16 -19.05
CA LYS A 197 4.18 -34.39 -19.54
C LYS A 197 4.65 -35.82 -19.28
N GLN A 198 4.45 -36.33 -18.06
CA GLN A 198 4.78 -37.71 -17.71
C GLN A 198 4.03 -38.75 -18.55
N ILE A 199 2.74 -38.51 -18.86
CA ILE A 199 1.95 -39.38 -19.74
C ILE A 199 2.55 -39.39 -21.14
N LEU A 200 2.78 -38.22 -21.74
CA LEU A 200 3.37 -38.12 -23.09
C LEU A 200 4.73 -38.80 -23.19
N ASP A 201 5.62 -38.56 -22.22
CA ASP A 201 6.95 -39.18 -22.18
C ASP A 201 6.89 -40.70 -21.98
N GLY A 202 5.87 -41.19 -21.27
CA GLY A 202 5.60 -42.62 -21.10
C GLY A 202 5.13 -43.26 -22.41
N GLU A 203 4.17 -42.63 -23.09
CA GLU A 203 3.62 -43.11 -24.36
C GLU A 203 4.66 -43.07 -25.50
N GLN A 204 5.53 -42.07 -25.52
CA GLN A 204 6.62 -42.00 -26.50
C GLN A 204 7.64 -43.13 -26.34
N ARG A 205 7.94 -43.53 -25.10
CA ARG A 205 8.78 -44.70 -24.81
C ARG A 205 8.11 -46.01 -25.24
N LYS A 206 6.79 -46.16 -25.03
CA LYS A 206 6.03 -47.32 -25.51
C LYS A 206 6.00 -47.39 -27.04
N LEU A 207 5.84 -46.26 -27.71
CA LEU A 207 5.82 -46.18 -29.18
C LEU A 207 7.12 -46.69 -29.81
N ALA A 208 8.27 -46.52 -29.15
CA ALA A 208 9.56 -47.02 -29.61
C ALA A 208 9.64 -48.57 -29.62
N ASN A 209 8.83 -49.25 -28.79
CA ASN A 209 8.86 -50.69 -28.58
C ASN A 209 7.57 -51.39 -29.05
N VAL A 210 6.75 -50.72 -29.86
CA VAL A 210 5.43 -51.23 -30.24
C VAL A 210 5.56 -52.50 -31.10
N ALA A 211 4.91 -53.59 -30.67
CA ALA A 211 5.03 -54.90 -31.31
C ALA A 211 3.82 -55.24 -32.18
N ASN A 212 2.66 -54.64 -31.92
CA ASN A 212 1.42 -54.96 -32.62
C ASN A 212 0.45 -53.76 -32.72
N ALA A 213 -0.58 -53.91 -33.57
CA ALA A 213 -1.54 -52.86 -33.86
C ALA A 213 -2.44 -52.47 -32.66
N ASN A 214 -2.70 -53.40 -31.72
CA ASN A 214 -3.51 -53.12 -30.54
C ASN A 214 -2.78 -52.20 -29.56
N GLU A 215 -1.48 -52.43 -29.36
CA GLU A 215 -0.62 -51.53 -28.58
C GLU A 215 -0.57 -50.13 -29.21
N LEU A 216 -0.39 -50.04 -30.54
CA LEU A 216 -0.39 -48.74 -31.22
C LEU A 216 -1.71 -47.99 -31.00
N LYS A 217 -2.86 -48.69 -31.09
CA LYS A 217 -4.18 -48.09 -30.85
C LYS A 217 -4.34 -47.58 -29.41
N ALA A 218 -3.81 -48.31 -28.43
CA ALA A 218 -3.82 -47.89 -27.03
C ALA A 218 -2.97 -46.63 -26.81
N ILE A 219 -1.76 -46.58 -27.40
CA ILE A 219 -0.87 -45.42 -27.37
C ILE A 219 -1.54 -44.21 -28.03
N ASP A 220 -2.16 -44.39 -29.20
CA ASP A 220 -2.85 -43.33 -29.92
C ASP A 220 -4.02 -42.74 -29.11
N THR A 221 -4.81 -43.60 -28.46
CA THR A 221 -5.92 -43.19 -27.59
C THR A 221 -5.41 -42.40 -26.37
N ALA A 222 -4.32 -42.84 -25.75
CA ALA A 222 -3.70 -42.14 -24.63
C ALA A 222 -3.10 -40.79 -25.04
N ALA A 223 -2.45 -40.73 -26.21
CA ALA A 223 -1.94 -39.49 -26.79
C ALA A 223 -3.09 -38.49 -27.06
N ASP A 224 -4.20 -38.92 -27.66
CA ASP A 224 -5.37 -38.08 -27.89
C ASP A 224 -6.01 -37.58 -26.58
N ALA A 225 -6.00 -38.39 -25.53
CA ALA A 225 -6.46 -37.96 -24.21
C ALA A 225 -5.54 -36.89 -23.60
N ALA A 226 -4.21 -37.09 -23.67
CA ALA A 226 -3.23 -36.14 -23.16
C ALA A 226 -3.26 -34.81 -23.93
N VAL A 227 -3.35 -34.84 -25.27
CA VAL A 227 -3.47 -33.63 -26.10
C VAL A 227 -4.74 -32.85 -25.79
N ARG A 228 -5.88 -33.52 -25.59
CA ARG A 228 -7.12 -32.86 -25.15
C ARG A 228 -6.98 -32.23 -23.77
N ALA A 229 -6.36 -32.92 -22.82
CA ALA A 229 -6.10 -32.39 -21.49
C ALA A 229 -5.17 -31.16 -21.52
N LEU A 230 -4.15 -31.15 -22.39
CA LEU A 230 -3.28 -29.99 -22.60
C LEU A 230 -4.03 -28.80 -23.21
N SER A 231 -4.95 -29.04 -24.15
CA SER A 231 -5.81 -27.98 -24.70
C SER A 231 -6.69 -27.35 -23.61
N THR A 232 -7.35 -28.18 -22.78
CA THR A 232 -8.12 -27.69 -21.62
C THR A 232 -7.23 -26.93 -20.63
N LEU A 233 -6.01 -27.41 -20.40
CA LEU A 233 -5.06 -26.75 -19.51
C LEU A 233 -4.63 -25.38 -20.06
N SER A 234 -4.38 -25.27 -21.37
CA SER A 234 -4.08 -23.99 -22.03
C SER A 234 -5.22 -22.98 -21.82
N GLY A 235 -6.48 -23.39 -22.03
CA GLY A 235 -7.63 -22.50 -21.80
C GLY A 235 -7.75 -22.04 -20.34
N ARG A 236 -7.42 -22.91 -19.37
CA ARG A 236 -7.36 -22.53 -17.94
C ARG A 236 -6.23 -21.54 -17.64
N VAL A 237 -5.08 -21.70 -18.29
CA VAL A 237 -3.93 -20.79 -18.16
C VAL A 237 -4.28 -19.41 -18.69
N ASP A 238 -4.91 -19.32 -19.87
CA ASP A 238 -5.35 -18.05 -20.45
C ASP A 238 -6.39 -17.35 -19.56
N ALA A 239 -7.41 -18.09 -19.09
CA ALA A 239 -8.41 -17.55 -18.17
C ALA A 239 -7.81 -17.06 -16.84
N ALA A 240 -6.85 -17.79 -16.27
CA ALA A 240 -6.14 -17.36 -15.06
C ALA A 240 -5.32 -16.09 -15.31
N ARG A 241 -4.70 -15.97 -16.49
CA ARG A 241 -3.94 -14.78 -16.89
C ARG A 241 -4.85 -13.55 -16.99
N GLU A 242 -5.98 -13.68 -17.68
CA GLU A 242 -6.98 -12.62 -17.83
C GLU A 242 -7.55 -12.19 -16.47
N GLY A 243 -7.89 -13.15 -15.61
CA GLY A 243 -8.38 -12.89 -14.26
C GLY A 243 -7.38 -12.10 -13.41
N LEU A 244 -6.09 -12.42 -13.50
CA LEU A 244 -5.04 -11.66 -12.80
C LEU A 244 -4.90 -10.23 -13.31
N VAL A 245 -4.94 -10.03 -14.64
CA VAL A 245 -4.90 -8.68 -15.22
C VAL A 245 -6.10 -7.85 -14.77
N GLN A 246 -7.30 -8.44 -14.76
CA GLN A 246 -8.51 -7.77 -14.27
C GLN A 246 -8.42 -7.45 -12.78
N ALA A 247 -7.94 -8.38 -11.96
CA ALA A 247 -7.73 -8.17 -10.53
C ALA A 247 -6.71 -7.05 -10.26
N GLU A 248 -5.62 -6.98 -11.03
CA GLU A 248 -4.64 -5.90 -10.92
C GLU A 248 -5.26 -4.54 -11.31
N GLN A 249 -6.02 -4.48 -12.39
CA GLN A 249 -6.73 -3.27 -12.80
C GLN A 249 -7.73 -2.81 -11.74
N GLN A 250 -8.46 -3.73 -11.11
CA GLN A 250 -9.36 -3.43 -9.99
C GLN A 250 -8.62 -2.87 -8.79
N ARG A 251 -7.49 -3.48 -8.38
CA ARG A 251 -6.65 -2.97 -7.28
C ARG A 251 -6.10 -1.58 -7.57
N GLN A 252 -5.67 -1.32 -8.81
CA GLN A 252 -5.22 0.01 -9.22
C GLN A 252 -6.36 1.03 -9.12
N LEU A 253 -7.58 0.66 -9.55
CA LEU A 253 -8.76 1.52 -9.44
C LEU A 253 -9.16 1.78 -7.98
N GLU A 254 -9.14 0.77 -7.11
CA GLU A 254 -9.39 0.91 -5.68
C GLU A 254 -8.37 1.83 -5.01
N THR A 255 -7.08 1.67 -5.33
CA THR A 255 -6.01 2.54 -4.83
C THR A 255 -6.24 3.99 -5.26
N LEU A 256 -6.64 4.20 -6.51
CA LEU A 256 -6.94 5.52 -7.04
C LEU A 256 -8.17 6.15 -6.35
N ARG A 257 -9.22 5.37 -6.09
CA ARG A 257 -10.40 5.81 -5.33
C ARG A 257 -10.05 6.21 -3.90
N ALA A 258 -9.22 5.41 -3.23
CA ALA A 258 -8.75 5.71 -1.88
C ALA A 258 -7.96 7.04 -1.87
N ARG A 259 -7.07 7.25 -2.85
CA ARG A 259 -6.32 8.51 -3.00
C ARG A 259 -7.25 9.70 -3.26
N ALA A 260 -8.28 9.55 -4.08
CA ALA A 260 -9.26 10.59 -4.35
C ALA A 260 -10.05 10.98 -3.09
N GLN A 261 -10.48 9.99 -2.30
CA GLN A 261 -11.16 10.22 -1.02
C GLN A 261 -10.25 10.97 -0.03
N GLN A 262 -9.00 10.52 0.12
CA GLN A 262 -8.04 11.18 0.99
C GLN A 262 -7.77 12.63 0.56
N ALA A 263 -7.56 12.89 -0.73
CA ALA A 263 -7.35 14.24 -1.24
C ALA A 263 -8.54 15.18 -0.95
N ALA A 264 -9.78 14.66 -1.06
CA ALA A 264 -10.97 15.42 -0.70
C ALA A 264 -11.02 15.76 0.80
N SER A 265 -10.64 14.82 1.67
CA SER A 265 -10.55 15.04 3.12
C SER A 265 -9.48 16.06 3.50
N ASP A 266 -8.29 15.95 2.90
CA ASP A 266 -7.14 16.82 3.19
C ASP A 266 -7.38 18.29 2.77
N SER A 267 -8.36 18.54 1.89
CA SER A 267 -8.74 19.89 1.44
C SER A 267 -9.57 20.69 2.47
N GLU A 268 -10.23 20.03 3.42
CA GLU A 268 -11.07 20.69 4.44
C GLU A 268 -10.34 21.72 5.31
N PRO A 269 -9.19 21.41 5.94
CA PRO A 269 -8.46 22.39 6.72
C PRO A 269 -8.01 23.59 5.88
N ARG A 270 -7.68 23.38 4.60
CA ARG A 270 -7.28 24.46 3.69
C ARG A 270 -8.43 25.40 3.35
N LEU A 271 -9.65 24.88 3.19
CA LEU A 271 -10.84 25.71 3.03
C LEU A 271 -11.12 26.55 4.28
N ALA A 272 -10.90 26.01 5.47
CA ALA A 272 -11.05 26.76 6.72
C ALA A 272 -9.99 27.87 6.84
N GLU A 273 -8.73 27.56 6.53
CA GLU A 273 -7.63 28.54 6.49
C GLU A 273 -7.89 29.66 5.47
N ALA A 274 -8.34 29.33 4.26
CA ALA A 274 -8.69 30.31 3.24
C ALA A 274 -9.78 31.29 3.67
N ARG A 275 -10.82 30.79 4.36
CA ARG A 275 -11.89 31.64 4.91
C ARG A 275 -11.37 32.57 6.01
N GLN A 276 -10.49 32.08 6.88
CA GLN A 276 -9.85 32.91 7.91
C GLN A 276 -8.96 34.00 7.29
N ALA A 277 -8.27 33.67 6.21
CA ALA A 277 -7.44 34.59 5.45
C ALA A 277 -8.25 35.53 4.53
N GLN A 278 -9.59 35.43 4.50
CA GLN A 278 -10.45 36.25 3.62
C GLN A 278 -10.08 36.14 2.14
N VAL A 279 -9.67 34.94 1.69
CA VAL A 279 -9.42 34.66 0.28
C VAL A 279 -10.70 34.88 -0.53
N ALA A 280 -10.56 35.34 -1.78
CA ALA A 280 -11.68 35.58 -2.69
C ALA A 280 -12.59 34.35 -2.84
N GLU A 281 -13.91 34.56 -2.72
CA GLU A 281 -14.92 33.50 -2.74
C GLU A 281 -14.86 32.66 -4.02
N SER A 282 -14.47 33.25 -5.16
CA SER A 282 -14.30 32.53 -6.42
C SER A 282 -13.22 31.43 -6.35
N THR A 283 -12.15 31.64 -5.58
CA THR A 283 -11.06 30.65 -5.43
C THR A 283 -11.50 29.51 -4.51
N ILE A 284 -12.20 29.86 -3.43
CA ILE A 284 -12.82 28.88 -2.51
C ILE A 284 -13.84 28.03 -3.28
N SER A 285 -14.72 28.66 -4.07
CA SER A 285 -15.73 28.01 -4.89
C SER A 285 -15.11 27.06 -5.92
N ALA A 286 -14.01 27.43 -6.57
CA ALA A 286 -13.30 26.56 -7.51
C ALA A 286 -12.82 25.25 -6.83
N LEU A 287 -12.24 25.32 -5.63
CA LEU A 287 -11.84 24.11 -4.89
C LEU A 287 -13.06 23.29 -4.43
N VAL A 288 -14.13 23.93 -3.97
CA VAL A 288 -15.37 23.23 -3.58
C VAL A 288 -15.97 22.47 -4.77
N THR A 289 -16.02 23.09 -5.96
CA THR A 289 -16.49 22.43 -7.19
C THR A 289 -15.58 21.26 -7.55
N ALA A 290 -14.25 21.45 -7.58
CA ALA A 290 -13.31 20.39 -7.91
C ALA A 290 -13.38 19.21 -6.92
N ARG A 291 -13.59 19.49 -5.63
CA ARG A 291 -13.85 18.48 -4.60
C ARG A 291 -15.16 17.73 -4.86
N GLY A 292 -16.24 18.43 -5.21
CA GLY A 292 -17.52 17.81 -5.54
C GLY A 292 -17.42 16.86 -6.74
N GLU A 293 -16.70 17.27 -7.80
CA GLU A 293 -16.42 16.41 -8.95
C GLU A 293 -15.58 15.18 -8.56
N LEU A 294 -14.57 15.35 -7.71
CA LEU A 294 -13.74 14.26 -7.21
C LEU A 294 -14.56 13.24 -6.42
N GLN A 295 -15.48 13.71 -5.56
CA GLN A 295 -16.39 12.84 -4.81
C GLN A 295 -17.38 12.09 -5.71
N GLN A 296 -17.95 12.77 -6.72
CA GLN A 296 -18.84 12.15 -7.70
C GLN A 296 -18.13 11.13 -8.58
N SER A 297 -16.83 11.33 -8.85
CA SER A 297 -16.02 10.40 -9.64
C SER A 297 -15.71 9.08 -8.92
N GLY A 298 -16.04 8.94 -7.63
CA GLY A 298 -15.70 7.75 -6.83
C GLY A 298 -16.15 6.42 -7.44
N ASN A 299 -17.25 6.41 -8.21
CA ASN A 299 -17.74 5.22 -8.92
C ASN A 299 -17.42 5.21 -10.42
N ALA A 300 -16.74 6.23 -10.93
CA ALA A 300 -16.41 6.36 -12.35
C ALA A 300 -15.24 5.45 -12.76
N ASP A 301 -14.92 5.48 -14.06
CA ASP A 301 -13.73 4.84 -14.60
C ASP A 301 -12.43 5.53 -14.15
N ARG A 302 -11.30 4.85 -14.38
CA ARG A 302 -9.97 5.34 -14.00
C ARG A 302 -9.67 6.74 -14.57
N ALA A 303 -9.95 6.98 -15.84
CA ALA A 303 -9.62 8.23 -16.52
C ALA A 303 -10.46 9.41 -16.00
N ALA A 304 -11.70 9.16 -15.58
CA ALA A 304 -12.53 10.16 -14.92
C ALA A 304 -11.98 10.54 -13.55
N ILE A 305 -11.56 9.57 -12.74
CA ILE A 305 -10.98 9.83 -11.41
C ILE A 305 -9.65 10.58 -11.54
N GLU A 306 -8.76 10.17 -12.45
CA GLU A 306 -7.47 10.86 -12.70
C GLU A 306 -7.70 12.33 -13.08
N ARG A 307 -8.60 12.61 -14.03
CA ARG A 307 -8.92 13.99 -14.44
C ARG A 307 -9.52 14.82 -13.29
N ALA A 308 -10.37 14.23 -12.45
CA ALA A 308 -10.93 14.93 -11.30
C ALA A 308 -9.84 15.23 -10.25
N LEU A 309 -8.90 14.30 -10.04
CA LEU A 309 -7.79 14.48 -9.11
C LEU A 309 -6.83 15.60 -9.58
N ASP A 310 -6.56 15.68 -10.88
CA ASP A 310 -5.75 16.74 -11.46
C ASP A 310 -6.40 18.12 -11.28
N ARG A 311 -7.70 18.24 -11.57
CA ARG A 311 -8.46 19.49 -11.35
C ARG A 311 -8.47 19.89 -9.87
N HIS A 312 -8.70 18.94 -8.97
CA HIS A 312 -8.63 19.18 -7.53
C HIS A 312 -7.24 19.67 -7.11
N THR A 313 -6.17 19.04 -7.61
CA THR A 313 -4.78 19.42 -7.30
C THR A 313 -4.45 20.83 -7.79
N GLN A 314 -4.91 21.20 -8.99
CA GLN A 314 -4.73 22.55 -9.53
C GLN A 314 -5.49 23.60 -8.71
N ALA A 315 -6.76 23.33 -8.36
CA ALA A 315 -7.57 24.23 -7.54
C ALA A 315 -6.96 24.40 -6.13
N LEU A 316 -6.43 23.33 -5.53
CA LEU A 316 -5.77 23.39 -4.24
C LEU A 316 -4.51 24.25 -4.30
N LYS A 317 -3.69 24.10 -5.34
CA LYS A 317 -2.50 24.93 -5.56
C LYS A 317 -2.86 26.41 -5.72
N GLN A 318 -3.93 26.73 -6.45
CA GLN A 318 -4.42 28.10 -6.58
C GLN A 318 -4.90 28.66 -5.24
N LEU A 319 -5.60 27.85 -4.43
CA LEU A 319 -6.02 28.24 -3.09
C LEU A 319 -4.80 28.53 -2.20
N ASP A 320 -3.80 27.66 -2.17
CA ASP A 320 -2.59 27.86 -1.37
C ASP A 320 -1.84 29.16 -1.75
N GLN A 321 -1.76 29.45 -3.05
CA GLN A 321 -1.20 30.71 -3.54
C GLN A 321 -2.02 31.93 -3.09
N ALA A 322 -3.35 31.81 -3.10
CA ALA A 322 -4.25 32.87 -2.65
C ALA A 322 -4.18 33.09 -1.13
N ILE A 323 -4.07 32.01 -0.33
CA ILE A 323 -3.83 32.09 1.12
C ILE A 323 -2.51 32.81 1.38
N ALA A 324 -1.44 32.46 0.67
CA ALA A 324 -0.13 33.10 0.82
C ALA A 324 -0.14 34.58 0.42
N ALA A 325 -0.97 34.96 -0.56
CA ALA A 325 -1.12 36.34 -1.03
C ALA A 325 -2.12 37.16 -0.20
N ALA A 326 -2.93 36.51 0.64
CA ALA A 326 -3.96 37.18 1.42
C ALA A 326 -3.35 38.16 2.44
N PRO A 327 -4.01 39.32 2.69
CA PRO A 327 -3.56 40.25 3.72
C PRO A 327 -3.55 39.54 5.08
N LYS A 328 -2.37 39.39 5.68
CA LYS A 328 -2.27 38.85 7.03
C LYS A 328 -3.01 39.80 7.99
N PRO A 329 -3.82 39.28 8.93
CA PRO A 329 -4.44 40.14 9.93
C PRO A 329 -3.35 40.83 10.75
N ALA A 330 -3.59 42.09 11.11
CA ALA A 330 -2.66 42.86 11.94
C ALA A 330 -2.37 42.09 13.25
N PRO A 331 -1.11 42.08 13.74
CA PRO A 331 -0.74 41.43 14.98
C PRO A 331 -1.65 41.86 16.14
N ALA A 332 -1.96 40.94 17.05
CA ALA A 332 -2.87 41.20 18.17
C ALA A 332 -2.44 42.43 19.01
N GLU A 333 -1.14 42.62 19.19
CA GLU A 333 -0.59 43.78 19.88
C GLU A 333 -0.87 45.10 19.14
N LEU A 334 -0.66 45.14 17.82
CA LEU A 334 -0.96 46.32 17.02
C LEU A 334 -2.47 46.64 17.05
N ARG A 335 -3.34 45.62 16.97
CA ARG A 335 -4.79 45.80 17.12
C ARG A 335 -5.16 46.36 18.49
N ARG A 336 -4.58 45.83 19.57
CA ARG A 336 -4.81 46.33 20.94
C ARG A 336 -4.43 47.80 21.10
N TYR A 337 -3.27 48.23 20.60
CA TYR A 337 -2.88 49.63 20.69
C TYR A 337 -3.71 50.55 19.78
N LEU A 338 -4.18 50.03 18.64
CA LEU A 338 -5.13 50.77 17.80
C LEU A 338 -6.47 50.98 18.54
N GLU A 339 -6.98 49.97 19.24
CA GLU A 339 -8.18 50.10 20.08
C GLU A 339 -7.98 51.14 21.20
N LEU A 340 -6.84 51.13 21.89
CA LEU A 340 -6.51 52.15 22.90
C LEU A 340 -6.44 53.56 22.29
N PHE A 341 -5.87 53.69 21.09
CA PHE A 341 -5.82 54.96 20.38
C PHE A 341 -7.23 55.47 20.02
N LEU A 342 -8.10 54.58 19.54
CA LEU A 342 -9.49 54.90 19.22
C LEU A 342 -10.33 55.23 20.46
N ALA A 343 -10.01 54.61 21.61
CA ALA A 343 -10.58 54.94 22.92
C ALA A 343 -10.02 56.23 23.55
N ALA A 344 -9.19 56.97 22.81
CA ALA A 344 -8.50 58.19 23.25
C ALA A 344 -7.54 58.02 24.44
N ASP A 345 -7.08 56.80 24.72
CA ASP A 345 -6.01 56.53 25.69
C ASP A 345 -4.63 56.72 25.04
N TYR A 346 -4.36 57.96 24.64
CA TYR A 346 -3.11 58.32 23.97
C TYR A 346 -1.88 58.13 24.86
N ARG A 347 -2.04 58.13 26.20
CA ARG A 347 -0.91 57.94 27.13
C ARG A 347 -0.39 56.51 27.05
N GLN A 348 -1.27 55.50 27.09
CA GLN A 348 -0.84 54.11 26.96
C GLN A 348 -0.18 53.86 25.59
N VAL A 349 -0.76 54.38 24.52
CA VAL A 349 -0.19 54.21 23.16
C VAL A 349 1.15 54.92 23.00
N ALA A 350 1.30 56.15 23.52
CA ALA A 350 2.56 56.90 23.50
C ALA A 350 3.69 56.21 24.28
N ASN A 351 3.32 55.42 25.30
CA ASN A 351 4.22 54.65 26.14
C ASN A 351 4.45 53.21 25.64
N TRP A 352 3.96 52.85 24.46
CA TRP A 352 4.25 51.55 23.87
C TRP A 352 5.76 51.41 23.64
N ALA A 353 6.41 50.65 24.51
CA ALA A 353 7.87 50.60 24.58
C ALA A 353 8.49 49.99 23.31
N ASN A 354 7.88 48.91 22.81
CA ASN A 354 8.54 48.02 21.85
C ASN A 354 7.70 47.74 20.59
N PRO A 355 7.25 48.75 19.81
CA PRO A 355 6.67 48.49 18.50
C PRO A 355 7.66 47.75 17.57
N ALA A 356 8.96 47.78 17.87
CA ALA A 356 10.01 47.02 17.18
C ALA A 356 9.94 45.50 17.40
N GLN A 357 9.16 45.00 18.37
CA GLN A 357 8.97 43.55 18.59
C GLN A 357 7.89 42.95 17.67
N LEU A 358 7.16 43.78 16.90
CA LEU A 358 6.21 43.27 15.92
C LEU A 358 6.96 42.46 14.83
N PRO A 359 6.38 41.34 14.37
CA PRO A 359 7.08 40.36 13.55
C PRO A 359 7.48 40.91 12.17
N GLU A 360 6.55 41.58 11.49
CA GLU A 360 6.77 42.08 10.13
C GLU A 360 7.28 43.53 10.15
N THR A 361 8.15 43.88 9.20
CA THR A 361 8.70 45.25 9.06
C THR A 361 7.60 46.29 8.91
N ARG A 362 6.56 45.97 8.14
CA ARG A 362 5.42 46.87 7.92
C ARG A 362 4.60 47.07 9.19
N ASP A 363 4.41 46.03 10.00
CA ASP A 363 3.70 46.13 11.28
C ASP A 363 4.46 47.03 12.25
N ARG A 364 5.79 46.89 12.31
CA ARG A 364 6.67 47.79 13.09
C ARG A 364 6.52 49.24 12.67
N ALA A 365 6.51 49.50 11.36
CA ALA A 365 6.33 50.84 10.81
C ALA A 365 4.96 51.44 11.18
N GLN A 366 3.88 50.65 11.07
CA GLN A 366 2.53 51.04 11.48
C GLN A 366 2.45 51.30 13.00
N GLY A 367 3.08 50.46 13.82
CA GLY A 367 3.12 50.65 15.26
C GLY A 367 3.83 51.94 15.68
N LEU A 368 4.93 52.28 15.01
CA LEU A 368 5.63 53.56 15.20
C LEU A 368 4.78 54.75 14.76
N LEU A 369 4.11 54.67 13.61
CA LEU A 369 3.20 55.73 13.14
C LEU A 369 2.05 55.95 14.13
N LEU A 370 1.46 54.88 14.67
CA LEU A 370 0.41 54.94 15.68
C LEU A 370 0.91 55.58 16.99
N ARG A 371 2.12 55.21 17.45
CA ARG A 371 2.76 55.82 18.63
C ARG A 371 3.06 57.30 18.42
N ALA A 372 3.58 57.67 17.25
CA ALA A 372 3.82 59.05 16.86
C ALA A 372 2.51 59.86 16.89
N ALA A 373 1.43 59.31 16.36
CA ALA A 373 0.12 59.95 16.38
C ALA A 373 -0.39 60.20 17.81
N ALA A 374 -0.22 59.24 18.71
CA ALA A 374 -0.61 59.38 20.11
C ALA A 374 0.20 60.48 20.83
N ARG A 375 1.52 60.49 20.63
CA ARG A 375 2.41 61.55 21.17
C ARG A 375 2.06 62.93 20.63
N TYR A 376 1.74 63.03 19.34
CA TYR A 376 1.34 64.27 18.72
C TYR A 376 0.00 64.79 19.29
N ARG A 377 -0.98 63.91 19.54
CA ARG A 377 -2.23 64.28 20.21
C ARG A 377 -2.00 64.80 21.63
N LEU A 378 -1.08 64.19 22.39
CA LEU A 378 -0.70 64.67 23.72
C LEU A 378 0.00 66.04 23.65
N TYR A 379 0.90 66.24 22.67
CA TYR A 379 1.56 67.52 22.43
C TYR A 379 0.56 68.66 22.16
N VAL A 380 -0.39 68.44 21.23
CA VAL A 380 -1.43 69.43 20.92
C VAL A 380 -2.32 69.70 22.14
N ARG A 381 -2.74 68.66 22.88
CA ARG A 381 -3.55 68.82 24.09
C ARG A 381 -2.81 69.56 25.22
N GLY A 382 -1.48 69.48 25.24
CA GLY A 382 -0.60 70.23 26.15
C GLY A 382 -0.31 71.66 25.71
N GLY A 383 -1.05 72.20 24.73
CA GLY A 383 -0.85 73.55 24.22
C GLY A 383 0.42 73.72 23.40
N GLU A 384 0.90 72.65 22.76
CA GLU A 384 2.06 72.69 21.84
C GLU A 384 3.38 73.16 22.48
N SER A 385 3.50 73.04 23.81
CA SER A 385 4.64 73.54 24.59
C SER A 385 5.75 72.52 24.84
N ASP A 386 5.46 71.22 24.77
CA ASP A 386 6.43 70.16 25.08
C ASP A 386 7.27 69.77 23.84
N ALA A 387 8.42 70.43 23.70
CA ALA A 387 9.38 70.15 22.63
C ALA A 387 9.92 68.71 22.63
N ARG A 388 9.95 68.02 23.79
CA ARG A 388 10.45 66.64 23.87
C ARG A 388 9.46 65.68 23.23
N LEU A 389 8.16 65.86 23.46
CA LEU A 389 7.12 65.07 22.79
C LEU A 389 7.20 65.25 21.27
N LEU A 390 7.37 66.49 20.80
CA LEU A 390 7.47 66.75 19.35
C LEU A 390 8.71 66.09 18.73
N ALA A 391 9.87 66.14 19.40
CA ALA A 391 11.08 65.44 18.94
C ALA A 391 10.90 63.91 18.88
N GLN A 392 10.18 63.33 19.85
CA GLN A 392 9.84 61.90 19.84
C GLN A 392 8.89 61.54 18.70
N VAL A 393 7.93 62.41 18.36
CA VAL A 393 7.08 62.26 17.17
C VAL A 393 7.97 62.18 15.92
N ASP A 394 8.89 63.13 15.73
CA ASP A 394 9.75 63.15 14.55
C ASP A 394 10.66 61.93 14.42
N MET A 395 11.15 61.42 15.56
CA MET A 395 11.95 60.21 15.61
C MET A 395 11.12 58.99 15.19
N ASP A 396 9.91 58.83 15.72
CA ASP A 396 9.02 57.73 15.37
C ASP A 396 8.60 57.78 13.90
N LEU A 397 8.26 58.97 13.37
CA LEU A 397 7.89 59.15 11.95
C LEU A 397 9.05 58.83 11.00
N ARG A 398 10.28 59.30 11.31
CA ARG A 398 11.49 58.96 10.55
C ARG A 398 11.75 57.45 10.52
N GLU A 399 11.67 56.81 11.68
CA GLU A 399 11.90 55.38 11.80
C GLU A 399 10.81 54.57 11.08
N ALA A 400 9.55 54.98 11.18
CA ALA A 400 8.45 54.37 10.44
C ALA A 400 8.69 54.44 8.91
N LYS A 401 9.06 55.61 8.39
CA LYS A 401 9.35 55.82 6.96
C LYS A 401 10.61 55.08 6.50
N ARG A 402 11.59 54.90 7.39
CA ARG A 402 12.80 54.09 7.14
C ARG A 402 12.44 52.61 6.97
N LEU A 403 11.53 52.09 7.79
CA LEU A 403 11.09 50.69 7.76
C LEU A 403 10.17 50.41 6.57
N ASP A 404 9.24 51.31 6.23
CA ASP A 404 8.36 51.20 5.08
C ASP A 404 8.25 52.56 4.34
N ARG A 405 8.99 52.69 3.23
CA ARG A 405 8.99 53.92 2.40
C ARG A 405 7.65 54.14 1.69
N GLN A 406 6.83 53.10 1.53
CA GLN A 406 5.52 53.17 0.91
C GLN A 406 4.41 53.43 1.94
N LEU A 407 4.75 53.49 3.23
CA LEU A 407 3.79 53.81 4.29
C LEU A 407 3.17 55.19 4.04
N GLN A 408 1.84 55.25 4.05
CA GLN A 408 1.07 56.48 3.97
C GLN A 408 0.10 56.51 5.16
N PRO A 409 0.06 57.60 5.96
CA PRO A 409 -0.92 57.73 7.02
C PRO A 409 -2.33 57.79 6.44
N LEU A 410 -3.26 57.01 6.99
CA LEU A 410 -4.67 57.02 6.58
C LEU A 410 -5.37 58.33 6.96
N ASP A 411 -6.02 58.95 5.97
CA ASP A 411 -6.71 60.23 6.16
C ASP A 411 -7.79 60.20 7.24
N ALA A 412 -8.50 59.07 7.35
CA ALA A 412 -9.57 58.87 8.33
C ALA A 412 -9.06 58.75 9.79
N LEU A 413 -7.80 58.35 9.99
CA LEU A 413 -7.27 58.04 11.33
C LEU A 413 -6.35 59.14 11.88
N TYR A 414 -5.61 59.83 11.00
CA TYR A 414 -4.56 60.77 11.39
C TYR A 414 -4.90 62.21 11.03
N SER A 415 -4.59 63.16 11.92
CA SER A 415 -4.87 64.58 11.68
C SER A 415 -4.06 65.14 10.49
N PRO A 416 -4.61 66.06 9.67
CA PRO A 416 -3.89 66.64 8.53
C PRO A 416 -2.51 67.24 8.87
N ARG A 417 -2.36 67.86 10.06
CA ARG A 417 -1.06 68.40 10.51
C ARG A 417 0.01 67.32 10.72
N LEU A 418 -0.37 66.15 11.26
CA LEU A 418 0.54 65.01 11.40
C LEU A 418 0.90 64.42 10.04
N GLN A 419 -0.06 64.33 9.12
CA GLN A 419 0.18 63.84 7.76
C GLN A 419 1.15 64.75 6.99
N ALA A 420 0.95 66.07 7.06
CA ALA A 420 1.88 67.04 6.48
C ALA A 420 3.29 66.84 7.03
N ARG A 421 3.42 66.72 8.36
CA ARG A 421 4.69 66.46 9.02
C ARG A 421 5.35 65.14 8.59
N PHE A 422 4.58 64.08 8.37
CA PHE A 422 5.10 62.80 7.86
C PHE A 422 5.57 62.89 6.39
N LYS A 423 4.99 63.80 5.59
CA LYS A 423 5.45 64.06 4.22
C LYS A 423 6.77 64.84 4.19
N ASP A 424 6.94 65.78 5.12
CA ASP A 424 8.12 66.66 5.20
C ASP A 424 9.38 65.96 5.74
N ILE A 425 9.19 64.93 6.56
CA ILE A 425 10.22 64.00 7.05
C ILE A 425 10.59 63.01 5.97
#